data_AF-A0A2V8LM93-F1
#
_entry.id   AF-A0A2V8LM93-F1
#
_cell.length_a   1.000
_cell.length_b   1.000
_cell.length_c   1.000
_cell.angle_alpha   90.00
_cell.angle_beta   90.00
_cell.angle_gamma   90.00
#
_symmetry.space_group_name_H-M   'P 1'
#
loop_
_entity.id
_entity.type
_entity.pdbx_description
1 polymer ?
#
loop_
_entity_poly.entity_id
_entity_poly.type
_entity_poly.pdbx_seq_one_letter_code
_entity_poly.pdbx_strand_id
1 'polypeptide(L)'
;MKNFVRFVLLVTALAVITQSASAHFKLLEPASWLVESDRGDPQKAGPCGGSNTDWGKPSYAVSKVTGGQKLHLKLQETVYHPGHYRVSLAVNSPTELPPDPQTTTKDSERGPMSISAAIQNPPPIPVLADGLFVHSTRPTGQMEPFETDI
;
A
#
# COMPACT_ATOMS: atom_id res chain seq x y z
N MET A 1 -16.87 15.96 -54.67
CA MET A 1 -17.06 14.90 -53.66
C MET A 1 -15.82 14.02 -53.40
N LYS A 2 -14.60 14.38 -53.85
CA LYS A 2 -13.38 13.55 -53.62
C LYS A 2 -12.36 14.18 -52.66
N ASN A 3 -12.59 15.42 -52.22
CA ASN A 3 -11.66 16.17 -51.38
C ASN A 3 -12.18 16.37 -49.93
N PHE A 4 -13.46 16.10 -49.68
CA PHE A 4 -14.06 16.16 -48.34
C PHE A 4 -13.74 14.91 -47.48
N VAL A 5 -13.33 13.82 -48.13
CA VAL A 5 -12.99 12.55 -47.46
C VAL A 5 -11.60 12.58 -46.83
N ARG A 6 -10.77 13.59 -47.15
CA ARG A 6 -9.40 13.69 -46.63
C ARG A 6 -9.28 14.41 -45.30
N PHE A 7 -10.33 15.10 -44.84
CA PHE A 7 -10.31 15.86 -43.59
C PHE A 7 -10.88 15.10 -42.39
N VAL A 8 -11.35 13.87 -42.57
CA VAL A 8 -12.02 13.09 -41.52
C VAL A 8 -11.11 12.01 -40.90
N LEU A 9 -9.89 11.83 -41.41
CA LEU A 9 -8.97 10.74 -41.00
C LEU A 9 -7.74 11.22 -40.20
N LEU A 10 -7.87 12.30 -39.43
CA LEU A 10 -6.78 12.77 -38.56
C LEU A 10 -7.29 13.34 -37.23
N VAL A 11 -8.33 12.71 -36.67
CA VAL A 11 -8.57 12.74 -35.22
C VAL A 11 -7.96 11.47 -34.66
N THR A 12 -6.63 11.44 -34.56
CA THR A 12 -5.93 10.42 -33.76
C THR A 12 -6.37 10.66 -32.31
N ALA A 13 -7.33 9.84 -31.87
CA ALA A 13 -7.77 9.76 -30.49
C ALA A 13 -6.55 9.44 -29.63
N LEU A 14 -5.99 10.47 -29.00
CA LEU A 14 -5.00 10.35 -27.96
C LEU A 14 -5.75 9.86 -26.72
N ALA A 15 -5.98 8.55 -26.65
CA ALA A 15 -6.45 7.92 -25.43
C ALA A 15 -5.33 8.09 -24.40
N VAL A 16 -5.44 9.12 -23.56
CA VAL A 16 -4.62 9.27 -22.36
C VAL A 16 -5.02 8.11 -21.46
N ILE A 17 -4.26 7.02 -21.53
CA ILE A 17 -4.35 5.93 -20.57
C ILE A 17 -3.83 6.53 -19.27
N THR A 18 -4.73 7.03 -18.42
CA THR A 18 -4.38 7.39 -17.05
C THR A 18 -3.94 6.11 -16.36
N GLN A 19 -2.63 5.90 -16.26
CA GLN A 19 -2.07 4.88 -15.38
C GLN A 19 -2.41 5.32 -13.97
N SER A 20 -3.53 4.82 -13.44
CA SER A 20 -3.82 4.90 -12.02
C SER A 20 -2.65 4.22 -11.31
N ALA A 21 -1.82 5.01 -10.62
CA ALA A 21 -0.81 4.49 -9.71
C ALA A 21 -1.54 3.87 -8.51
N SER A 22 -2.02 2.64 -8.69
CA SER A 22 -2.51 1.75 -7.63
C SER A 22 -1.27 1.20 -6.93
N ALA A 23 -1.11 1.37 -5.63
CA ALA A 23 0.18 1.08 -4.98
C ALA A 23 0.07 0.29 -3.66
N HIS A 24 -1.03 -0.43 -3.39
CA HIS A 24 -1.50 -0.31 -2.00
C HIS A 24 -1.75 -1.54 -1.13
N PHE A 25 -1.82 -2.80 -1.55
CA PHE A 25 -2.16 -3.94 -0.64
C PHE A 25 -3.56 -3.86 0.00
N LYS A 26 -4.10 -4.98 0.52
CA LYS A 26 -5.34 -5.03 1.30
C LYS A 26 -5.07 -5.77 2.60
N LEU A 27 -5.48 -5.20 3.74
CA LEU A 27 -5.39 -5.91 5.01
C LEU A 27 -6.56 -6.90 5.09
N LEU A 28 -6.25 -8.19 5.10
CA LEU A 28 -7.24 -9.24 5.22
C LEU A 28 -7.52 -9.56 6.69
N GLU A 29 -6.46 -9.65 7.49
CA GLU A 29 -6.55 -9.87 8.94
C GLU A 29 -5.46 -9.06 9.66
N PRO A 30 -5.78 -8.32 10.75
CA PRO A 30 -7.13 -8.05 11.25
C PRO A 30 -7.99 -7.24 10.28
N ALA A 31 -9.30 -7.16 10.51
CA ALA A 31 -10.17 -6.32 9.70
C ALA A 31 -9.71 -4.84 9.74
N SER A 32 -9.64 -4.20 8.56
CA SER A 32 -9.28 -2.78 8.44
C SER A 32 -10.31 -1.88 9.12
N TRP A 33 -9.86 -0.73 9.62
CA TRP A 33 -10.73 0.29 10.20
C TRP A 33 -11.50 1.09 9.13
N LEU A 34 -11.11 0.98 7.86
CA LEU A 34 -11.84 1.52 6.71
C LEU A 34 -12.56 0.40 5.95
N VAL A 35 -13.68 0.76 5.30
CA VAL A 35 -14.30 -0.07 4.27
C VAL A 35 -13.46 0.06 3.02
N GLU A 36 -12.64 -0.95 2.77
CA GLU A 36 -11.71 -0.99 1.64
C GLU A 36 -12.32 -1.72 0.43
N SER A 37 -11.97 -1.25 -0.77
CA SER A 37 -12.25 -1.97 -2.01
C SER A 37 -11.46 -3.28 -2.10
N ASP A 38 -11.65 -4.05 -3.18
CA ASP A 38 -10.84 -5.25 -3.43
C ASP A 38 -9.35 -4.94 -3.67
N ARG A 39 -9.02 -3.68 -3.94
CA ARG A 39 -7.63 -3.21 -4.09
C ARG A 39 -7.02 -2.65 -2.81
N GLY A 40 -7.82 -2.53 -1.75
CA GLY A 40 -7.47 -1.93 -0.47
C GLY A 40 -7.81 -0.43 -0.35
N ASP A 41 -8.13 0.25 -1.46
CA ASP A 41 -8.40 1.69 -1.40
C ASP A 41 -9.64 2.02 -0.54
N PRO A 42 -9.62 3.15 0.20
CA PRO A 42 -8.59 4.18 0.22
C PRO A 42 -7.59 4.03 1.40
N GLN A 43 -6.27 3.97 1.12
CA GLN A 43 -5.26 3.71 2.17
C GLN A 43 -3.91 4.44 2.00
N LYS A 44 -3.80 5.35 1.02
CA LYS A 44 -2.55 6.01 0.67
C LYS A 44 -2.10 7.06 1.68
N ALA A 45 -3.03 7.79 2.29
CA ALA A 45 -2.71 8.88 3.19
C ALA A 45 -2.31 8.37 4.57
N GLY A 46 -1.15 8.76 5.10
CA GLY A 46 -0.80 8.48 6.49
C GLY A 46 -1.58 9.38 7.48
N PRO A 47 -1.71 8.99 8.76
CA PRO A 47 -1.22 7.74 9.36
C PRO A 47 -2.21 6.57 9.28
N CYS A 48 -3.47 6.82 8.93
CA CYS A 48 -4.53 5.81 9.02
C CYS A 48 -5.14 5.43 7.66
N GLY A 49 -4.69 5.95 6.53
CA GLY A 49 -5.30 5.67 5.23
C GLY A 49 -6.19 6.81 4.75
N GLY A 50 -6.97 6.56 3.69
CA GLY A 50 -7.58 7.60 2.88
C GLY A 50 -6.73 7.98 1.67
N SER A 51 -7.08 9.09 1.04
CA SER A 51 -6.40 9.67 -0.12
C SER A 51 -6.70 11.16 -0.19
N ASN A 52 -6.10 11.88 -1.15
CA ASN A 52 -6.35 13.32 -1.33
C ASN A 52 -7.81 13.66 -1.68
N THR A 53 -8.61 12.69 -2.12
CA THR A 53 -9.99 12.90 -2.60
C THR A 53 -11.04 12.05 -1.87
N ASP A 54 -10.61 11.07 -1.07
CA ASP A 54 -11.48 10.17 -0.33
C ASP A 54 -10.79 9.77 0.98
N TRP A 55 -11.33 10.22 2.11
CA TRP A 55 -10.82 9.91 3.45
C TRP A 55 -11.25 8.53 3.96
N GLY A 56 -12.09 7.81 3.20
CA GLY A 56 -12.58 6.49 3.55
C GLY A 56 -13.79 6.52 4.48
N LYS A 57 -14.59 5.45 4.38
CA LYS A 57 -15.71 5.19 5.28
C LYS A 57 -15.23 4.29 6.43
N PRO A 58 -15.42 4.66 7.71
CA PRO A 58 -15.10 3.78 8.82
C PRO A 58 -15.88 2.46 8.76
N SER A 59 -15.20 1.34 8.98
CA SER A 59 -15.80 0.00 9.10
C SER A 59 -16.38 -0.24 10.49
N TYR A 60 -15.88 0.47 11.50
CA TYR A 60 -16.14 0.24 12.94
C TYR A 60 -15.77 -1.18 13.41
N ALA A 61 -14.94 -1.89 12.65
CA ALA A 61 -14.42 -3.19 13.06
C ALA A 61 -13.47 -3.03 14.25
N VAL A 62 -13.59 -3.93 15.24
CA VAL A 62 -12.74 -3.96 16.42
C VAL A 62 -12.24 -5.40 16.61
N SER A 63 -10.94 -5.59 16.42
CA SER A 63 -10.27 -6.85 16.69
C SER A 63 -9.91 -6.93 18.18
N LYS A 64 -10.42 -7.95 18.86
CA LYS A 64 -10.10 -8.19 20.27
C LYS A 64 -8.75 -8.89 20.37
N VAL A 65 -7.82 -8.26 21.09
CA VAL A 65 -6.49 -8.81 21.35
C VAL A 65 -6.15 -8.68 22.83
N THR A 66 -5.33 -9.59 23.33
CA THR A 66 -4.79 -9.57 24.70
C THR A 66 -3.28 -9.40 24.65
N GLY A 67 -2.72 -8.56 25.52
CA GLY A 67 -1.26 -8.39 25.61
C GLY A 67 -0.55 -9.73 25.82
N GLY A 68 0.49 -10.00 25.02
CA GLY A 68 1.23 -11.25 25.02
C GLY A 68 0.62 -12.38 24.17
N GLN A 69 -0.58 -12.19 23.59
CA GLN A 69 -1.06 -13.11 22.55
C GLN A 69 -0.33 -12.86 21.24
N LYS A 70 -0.25 -13.91 20.41
CA LYS A 70 0.08 -13.77 18.99
C LYS A 70 -1.04 -13.06 18.23
N LEU A 71 -0.69 -12.02 17.49
CA LEU A 71 -1.60 -11.35 16.55
C LEU A 71 -1.36 -11.91 15.15
N HIS A 72 -2.40 -12.53 14.60
CA HIS A 72 -2.39 -12.99 13.23
C HIS A 72 -2.49 -11.81 12.27
N LEU A 73 -1.61 -11.79 11.27
CA LEU A 73 -1.56 -10.79 10.23
C LEU A 73 -1.62 -11.46 8.88
N LYS A 74 -2.54 -11.00 8.05
CA LYS A 74 -2.71 -11.45 6.67
C LYS A 74 -2.97 -10.25 5.78
N LEU A 75 -2.17 -10.08 4.74
CA LEU A 75 -2.33 -9.00 3.78
C LEU A 75 -2.16 -9.50 2.35
N GLN A 76 -2.96 -8.96 1.44
CA GLN A 76 -2.87 -9.24 0.02
C GLN A 76 -2.22 -8.05 -0.66
N GLU A 77 -0.98 -8.18 -1.10
CA GLU A 77 -0.39 -7.15 -1.96
C GLU A 77 -1.08 -7.19 -3.33
N THR A 78 -1.62 -6.06 -3.78
CA THR A 78 -2.39 -5.96 -5.03
C THR A 78 -1.55 -5.36 -6.16
N VAL A 79 -0.50 -4.62 -5.80
CA VAL A 79 0.52 -4.09 -6.72
C VAL A 79 1.87 -4.22 -6.05
N TYR A 80 2.80 -4.87 -6.75
CA TYR A 80 4.13 -5.16 -6.26
C TYR A 80 4.96 -3.89 -6.00
N HIS A 81 5.53 -3.78 -4.80
CA HIS A 81 6.55 -2.79 -4.45
C HIS A 81 7.68 -3.45 -3.64
N PRO A 82 8.96 -3.31 -4.03
CA PRO A 82 10.04 -3.87 -3.23
C PRO A 82 10.10 -3.19 -1.86
N GLY A 83 10.31 -3.97 -0.81
CA GLY A 83 10.33 -3.46 0.57
C GLY A 83 10.00 -4.51 1.61
N HIS A 84 9.32 -4.07 2.65
CA HIS A 84 8.88 -4.86 3.79
C HIS A 84 7.68 -4.17 4.46
N TYR A 85 7.03 -4.86 5.38
CA TYR A 85 5.94 -4.33 6.19
C TYR A 85 6.39 -4.13 7.63
N ARG A 86 5.80 -3.12 8.28
CA ARG A 86 6.03 -2.76 9.68
C ARG A 86 4.70 -2.68 10.41
N VAL A 87 4.67 -3.14 11.66
CA VAL A 87 3.50 -3.07 12.53
C VAL A 87 3.82 -2.27 13.77
N SER A 88 3.04 -1.22 14.02
CA SER A 88 3.19 -0.34 15.19
C SER A 88 1.87 -0.22 15.94
N LEU A 89 1.94 -0.04 17.26
CA LEU A 89 0.76 0.08 18.10
C LEU A 89 0.69 1.47 18.75
N ALA A 90 -0.27 2.28 18.33
CA ALA A 90 -0.66 3.49 19.05
C ALA A 90 -1.74 3.15 20.09
N VAL A 91 -1.61 3.68 21.31
CA VAL A 91 -2.52 3.37 22.42
C VAL A 91 -3.53 4.50 22.61
N ASN A 92 -3.06 5.75 22.58
CA ASN A 92 -3.90 6.90 22.88
C ASN A 92 -4.23 7.72 21.63
N SER A 93 -3.32 7.79 20.66
CA SER A 93 -3.48 8.64 19.47
C SER A 93 -2.61 8.17 18.29
N PRO A 94 -3.07 8.28 17.03
CA PRO A 94 -2.23 8.03 15.85
C PRO A 94 -0.95 8.86 15.79
N THR A 95 -0.88 9.99 16.51
CA THR A 95 0.33 10.82 16.60
C THR A 95 1.47 10.18 17.39
N GLU A 96 1.22 9.06 18.08
CA GLU A 96 2.25 8.25 18.76
C GLU A 96 3.01 7.35 17.80
N LEU A 97 2.51 7.18 16.56
CA LEU A 97 3.18 6.37 15.56
C LEU A 97 4.52 7.01 15.15
N PRO A 98 5.58 6.20 14.99
CA PRO A 98 6.87 6.71 14.55
C PRO A 98 6.78 7.25 13.11
N PRO A 99 7.67 8.19 12.72
CA PRO A 99 7.78 8.58 11.33
C PRO A 99 8.13 7.38 10.44
N ASP A 100 7.76 7.46 9.16
CA ASP A 100 8.12 6.46 8.17
C ASP A 100 9.65 6.27 8.12
N PRO A 101 10.13 5.01 7.99
CA PRO A 101 11.56 4.76 7.86
C PRO A 101 12.14 5.39 6.60
N GLN A 102 13.44 5.72 6.64
CA GLN A 102 14.15 6.29 5.50
C GLN A 102 14.10 5.32 4.30
N THR A 103 13.56 5.80 3.18
CA THR A 103 13.45 5.03 1.94
C THR A 103 14.74 5.13 1.13
N THR A 104 15.13 4.03 0.48
CA THR A 104 16.14 4.05 -0.56
C THR A 104 15.45 4.01 -1.92
N THR A 105 15.90 4.87 -2.84
CA THR A 105 15.39 4.93 -4.21
C THR A 105 16.52 4.72 -5.22
N LYS A 106 16.16 4.30 -6.43
CA LYS A 106 17.04 4.34 -7.60
C LYS A 106 16.42 5.17 -8.71
N ASP A 107 17.24 5.75 -9.57
CA ASP A 107 16.75 6.47 -10.75
C ASP A 107 16.09 5.50 -11.74
N SER A 108 15.04 5.99 -12.41
CA SER A 108 14.39 5.30 -13.52
C SER A 108 13.84 6.30 -14.53
N GLU A 109 13.49 5.83 -15.73
CA GLU A 109 12.89 6.68 -16.78
C GLU A 109 11.59 7.36 -16.35
N ARG A 110 10.90 6.82 -15.33
CA ARG A 110 9.65 7.36 -14.77
C ARG A 110 9.86 8.17 -13.49
N GLY A 111 11.11 8.55 -13.19
CA GLY A 111 11.51 9.20 -11.95
C GLY A 111 12.04 8.22 -10.89
N PRO A 112 12.25 8.67 -9.65
CA PRO A 112 12.78 7.83 -8.58
C PRO A 112 11.86 6.63 -8.30
N MET A 113 12.43 5.44 -8.33
CA MET A 113 11.76 4.19 -7.98
C MET A 113 12.19 3.77 -6.57
N SER A 114 11.21 3.56 -5.69
CA SER A 114 11.48 2.96 -4.37
C SER A 114 12.08 1.56 -4.53
N ILE A 115 13.14 1.27 -3.78
CA ILE A 115 13.79 -0.06 -3.75
C ILE A 115 13.73 -0.73 -2.38
N SER A 116 13.70 0.04 -1.29
CA SER A 116 13.58 -0.48 0.07
C SER A 116 13.34 0.65 1.07
N ALA A 117 13.12 0.31 2.33
CA ALA A 117 13.20 1.22 3.46
C ALA A 117 14.09 0.63 4.57
N ALA A 118 14.62 1.47 5.44
CA ALA A 118 15.46 1.03 6.57
C ALA A 118 14.67 0.14 7.55
N ILE A 119 15.22 -1.04 7.86
CA ILE A 119 14.68 -1.96 8.88
C ILE A 119 15.40 -1.69 10.21
N GLN A 120 14.65 -1.56 11.30
CA GLN A 120 15.17 -1.38 12.65
C GLN A 120 15.16 -2.71 13.41
N ASN A 121 16.34 -3.13 13.88
CA ASN A 121 16.51 -4.33 14.68
C ASN A 121 17.47 -4.06 15.85
N PRO A 122 17.02 -4.09 17.11
CA PRO A 122 15.65 -4.42 17.54
C PRO A 122 14.62 -3.35 17.11
N PRO A 123 13.34 -3.72 16.91
CA PRO A 123 12.27 -2.74 16.68
C PRO A 123 12.14 -1.78 17.89
N PRO A 124 12.14 -0.46 17.67
CA PRO A 124 11.95 0.50 18.76
C PRO A 124 10.47 0.60 19.14
N ILE A 125 10.14 0.80 20.41
CA ILE A 125 8.77 1.09 20.84
C ILE A 125 8.27 2.37 20.12
N PRO A 126 7.05 2.39 19.53
CA PRO A 126 5.97 1.40 19.65
C PRO A 126 5.84 0.40 18.47
N VAL A 127 6.93 0.17 17.73
CA VAL A 127 6.98 -0.85 16.67
C VAL A 127 7.00 -2.24 17.29
N LEU A 128 6.02 -3.08 16.95
CA LEU A 128 5.92 -4.47 17.41
C LEU A 128 6.76 -5.41 16.54
N ALA A 129 6.77 -5.17 15.23
CA ALA A 129 7.53 -5.93 14.27
C ALA A 129 7.98 -5.02 13.12
N ASP A 130 9.24 -5.16 12.71
CA ASP A 130 9.82 -4.43 11.59
C ASP A 130 10.56 -5.41 10.66
N GLY A 131 10.52 -5.13 9.36
CA GLY A 131 11.10 -6.04 8.37
C GLY A 131 10.27 -7.30 8.09
N LEU A 132 8.94 -7.26 8.24
CA LEU A 132 8.09 -8.37 7.85
C LEU A 132 8.03 -8.51 6.32
N PHE A 133 7.99 -9.75 5.83
CA PHE A 133 7.78 -10.06 4.42
C PHE A 133 8.77 -9.35 3.48
N VAL A 134 10.06 -9.28 3.81
CA VAL A 134 11.05 -8.62 2.95
C VAL A 134 11.05 -9.23 1.55
N HIS A 135 10.83 -8.41 0.52
CA HIS A 135 10.85 -8.86 -0.87
C HIS A 135 11.39 -7.77 -1.82
N SER A 136 12.18 -8.20 -2.80
CA SER A 136 12.84 -7.31 -3.77
C SER A 136 12.74 -7.80 -5.21
N THR A 137 12.12 -8.95 -5.43
CA THR A 137 11.95 -9.57 -6.74
C THR A 137 10.47 -9.60 -7.08
N ARG A 138 10.13 -9.07 -8.26
CA ARG A 138 8.75 -9.09 -8.75
C ARG A 138 8.29 -10.54 -8.98
N PRO A 139 7.14 -10.95 -8.42
CA PRO A 139 6.58 -12.28 -8.66
C PRO A 139 6.21 -12.49 -10.12
N THR A 140 6.40 -13.71 -10.63
CA THR A 140 5.88 -14.15 -11.92
C THR A 140 4.53 -14.84 -11.71
N GLY A 141 3.45 -14.08 -11.68
CA GLY A 141 2.10 -14.60 -11.48
C GLY A 141 1.28 -13.79 -10.49
N GLN A 142 0.18 -14.38 -10.02
CA GLN A 142 -0.60 -13.80 -8.93
C GLN A 142 0.23 -13.82 -7.64
N MET A 143 0.17 -12.73 -6.89
CA MET A 143 0.81 -12.64 -5.59
C MET A 143 -0.08 -13.34 -4.57
N GLU A 144 0.44 -14.35 -3.89
CA GLU A 144 -0.25 -14.95 -2.75
C GLU A 144 -0.27 -13.97 -1.57
N PRO A 145 -1.27 -14.05 -0.67
CA PRO A 145 -1.26 -13.28 0.57
C PRO A 145 0.00 -13.54 1.39
N PHE A 146 0.54 -12.48 1.97
CA PHE A 146 1.55 -12.57 3.01
C PHE A 146 0.85 -12.81 4.36
N GLU A 147 1.39 -13.71 5.17
CA GLU A 147 0.76 -14.12 6.42
C GLU A 147 1.79 -14.48 7.50
N THR A 148 1.56 -14.03 8.74
CA THR A 148 2.42 -14.34 9.88
C THR A 148 1.69 -14.14 11.21
N ASP A 149 2.31 -14.59 12.30
CA ASP A 149 1.92 -14.23 13.66
C ASP A 149 3.02 -13.39 14.28
N ILE A 150 2.67 -12.24 14.87
CA ILE A 150 3.60 -11.39 15.65
C ILE A 150 3.28 -11.42 17.15
#